data_AF-A0ABD0P0E0-F1
#
_entry.id   AF-A0ABD0P0E0-F1
#
_cell.length_a   1.000
_cell.length_b   1.000
_cell.length_c   1.000
_cell.angle_alpha   90.00
_cell.angle_beta   90.00
_cell.angle_gamma   90.00
#
_symmetry.space_group_name_H-M   'P 1'
#
loop_
_entity.id
_entity.type
_entity.pdbx_description
1 polymer ?
#
loop_
_entity_poly.entity_id
_entity_poly.type
_entity_poly.pdbx_seq_one_letter_code
_entity_poly.pdbx_strand_id
1 'polypeptide(L)'
;MSVTIERSSIKNLHGDHLRLINPSCRVSTNNTHLFTSTLLNGCGTQIEENNNELIFKNKIITYDDPKNIITRKDQLEIEILCKYQKRSNVTIEFEAHRPPISISERGFGTFNYQFEFYASQNFQNMRAPESYPLEYNVGDKIYMKIEPVTPVLNTEIFLESCVATPYDNPSYPISYPIVKNG
;
A
#
# COMPACT_ATOMS: atom_id res chain seq x y z
N MET A 1 -4.41 5.04 -0.86
CA MET A 1 -5.69 4.54 -1.42
C MET A 1 -6.19 5.54 -2.44
N SER A 2 -6.41 5.11 -3.67
CA SER A 2 -6.94 5.95 -4.76
C SER A 2 -8.16 5.28 -5.37
N VAL A 3 -9.22 6.05 -5.58
CA VAL A 3 -10.49 5.57 -6.10
C VAL A 3 -10.90 6.45 -7.25
N THR A 4 -11.27 5.82 -8.37
CA THR A 4 -11.79 6.49 -9.56
C THR A 4 -13.12 5.83 -9.93
N ILE A 5 -14.18 6.64 -10.04
CA ILE A 5 -15.54 6.17 -10.31
C ILE A 5 -16.06 6.91 -11.53
N GLU A 6 -16.65 6.18 -12.48
CA GLU A 6 -17.29 6.78 -13.64
C GLU A 6 -18.60 7.48 -13.23
N ARG A 7 -18.78 8.73 -13.67
CA ARG A 7 -19.95 9.54 -13.31
C ARG A 7 -21.25 8.95 -13.84
N SER A 8 -21.21 8.28 -14.99
CA SER A 8 -22.37 7.61 -15.60
C SER A 8 -22.91 6.46 -14.72
N SER A 9 -22.08 5.87 -13.85
CA SER A 9 -22.47 4.79 -12.95
C SER A 9 -23.29 5.26 -11.74
N ILE A 10 -23.32 6.58 -11.46
CA ILE A 10 -24.04 7.16 -10.33
C ILE A 10 -25.25 7.93 -10.85
N LYS A 11 -26.45 7.43 -10.53
CA LYS A 11 -27.70 8.13 -10.87
C LYS A 11 -27.85 9.39 -10.01
N ASN A 12 -28.29 10.49 -10.63
CA ASN A 12 -28.61 11.77 -9.97
C ASN A 12 -27.45 12.46 -9.24
N LEU A 13 -26.21 12.30 -9.70
CA LEU A 13 -25.09 13.05 -9.14
C LEU A 13 -25.18 14.55 -9.49
N HIS A 14 -25.77 15.34 -8.59
CA HIS A 14 -25.92 16.79 -8.76
C HIS A 14 -24.85 17.59 -7.99
N GLY A 15 -23.84 18.04 -8.74
CA GLY A 15 -22.83 19.00 -8.28
C GLY A 15 -21.56 18.36 -7.69
N ASP A 16 -20.66 19.23 -7.22
CA ASP A 16 -19.28 18.87 -6.87
C ASP A 16 -19.04 18.84 -5.35
N HIS A 17 -20.12 18.76 -4.57
CA HIS A 17 -20.05 18.83 -3.11
C HIS A 17 -19.87 17.44 -2.52
N LEU A 18 -18.76 16.80 -2.90
CA LEU A 18 -18.38 15.49 -2.41
C LEU A 18 -17.14 15.60 -1.54
N ARG A 19 -17.15 14.85 -0.44
CA ARG A 19 -16.01 14.75 0.46
C ARG A 19 -15.89 13.34 1.01
N LEU A 20 -14.72 13.04 1.56
CA LEU A 20 -14.54 11.88 2.41
C LEU A 20 -15.11 12.13 3.82
N ILE A 21 -15.03 11.12 4.69
CA ILE A 21 -15.49 11.22 6.10
C ILE A 21 -14.94 12.49 6.77
N ASN A 22 -13.64 12.78 6.58
CA ASN A 22 -13.04 14.03 7.05
C ASN A 22 -13.47 15.24 6.18
N PRO A 23 -14.04 16.31 6.77
CA PRO A 23 -14.46 17.53 6.06
C PRO A 23 -13.40 18.18 5.17
N SER A 24 -12.13 18.10 5.55
CA SER A 24 -11.02 18.72 4.81
C SER A 24 -10.67 17.99 3.52
N CYS A 25 -11.14 16.76 3.34
CA CYS A 25 -10.81 15.92 2.20
C CYS A 25 -11.90 15.97 1.14
N ARG A 26 -11.76 16.87 0.17
CA ARG A 26 -12.68 17.02 -0.95
C ARG A 26 -12.40 15.99 -2.05
N VAL A 27 -13.45 15.56 -2.73
CA VAL A 27 -13.34 14.71 -3.91
C VAL A 27 -13.20 15.58 -5.15
N SER A 28 -12.26 15.23 -6.02
CA SER A 28 -12.07 15.92 -7.30
C SER A 28 -12.97 15.30 -8.36
N THR A 29 -13.47 16.13 -9.26
CA THR A 29 -14.33 15.68 -10.35
C THR A 29 -13.93 16.30 -11.68
N ASN A 30 -14.09 15.53 -12.75
CA ASN A 30 -14.12 16.04 -14.11
C ASN A 30 -15.46 15.64 -14.78
N ASN A 31 -15.56 15.77 -16.11
CA ASN A 31 -16.80 15.48 -16.84
C ASN A 31 -17.16 13.98 -16.86
N THR A 32 -16.18 13.09 -16.73
CA THR A 32 -16.37 11.63 -16.90
C THR A 32 -16.19 10.84 -15.61
N HIS A 33 -15.36 11.31 -14.69
CA HIS A 33 -14.94 10.58 -13.49
C HIS A 33 -14.92 11.48 -12.25
N LEU A 34 -15.21 10.82 -11.13
CA LEU A 34 -14.84 11.26 -9.79
C LEU A 34 -13.55 10.57 -9.40
N PHE A 35 -12.62 11.30 -8.79
CA PHE A 35 -11.39 10.73 -8.29
C PHE A 35 -11.01 11.31 -6.93
N THR A 36 -10.57 10.43 -6.05
CA THR A 36 -10.07 10.79 -4.72
C THR A 36 -8.85 9.96 -4.39
N SER A 37 -7.90 10.57 -3.70
CA SER A 37 -6.71 9.90 -3.19
C SER A 37 -6.45 10.35 -1.76
N THR A 38 -6.20 9.38 -0.89
CA THR A 38 -5.87 9.62 0.50
C THR A 38 -4.82 8.62 0.97
N LEU A 39 -4.07 9.02 1.99
CA LEU A 39 -3.29 8.09 2.80
C LEU A 39 -4.23 7.06 3.46
N LEU A 40 -3.71 5.86 3.73
CA LEU A 40 -4.47 4.77 4.34
C LEU A 40 -4.96 5.09 5.77
N ASN A 41 -4.26 6.00 6.45
CA ASN A 41 -4.63 6.55 7.76
C ASN A 41 -5.20 7.98 7.67
N GLY A 42 -5.38 8.51 6.47
CA GLY A 42 -5.82 9.88 6.22
C GLY A 42 -7.33 9.99 6.06
N CYS A 43 -7.83 11.23 6.05
CA CYS A 43 -9.20 11.55 5.64
C CYS A 43 -10.34 10.82 6.37
N GLY A 44 -10.11 10.43 7.63
CA GLY A 44 -11.10 9.72 8.45
C GLY A 44 -11.27 8.25 8.07
N THR A 45 -10.29 7.67 7.36
CA THR A 45 -10.27 6.24 7.03
C THR A 45 -10.25 5.42 8.33
N GLN A 46 -11.16 4.47 8.43
CA GLN A 46 -11.23 3.50 9.52
C GLN A 46 -10.51 2.22 9.12
N ILE A 47 -9.85 1.59 10.08
CA ILE A 47 -9.11 0.34 9.85
C ILE A 47 -9.85 -0.75 10.61
N GLU A 48 -10.27 -1.77 9.89
CA GLU A 48 -10.77 -3.02 10.45
C GLU A 48 -9.82 -4.15 10.12
N GLU A 49 -9.79 -5.16 10.98
CA GLU A 49 -8.84 -6.25 10.88
C GLU A 49 -9.56 -7.57 11.13
N ASN A 50 -9.33 -8.55 10.26
CA ASN A 50 -9.74 -9.93 10.47
C ASN A 50 -8.51 -10.85 10.42
N ASN A 51 -8.65 -12.17 10.55
CA ASN A 51 -7.50 -13.09 10.62
C ASN A 51 -6.59 -13.06 9.37
N ASN A 52 -7.12 -12.70 8.20
CA ASN A 52 -6.42 -12.81 6.93
C ASN A 52 -6.12 -11.45 6.28
N GLU A 53 -6.87 -10.40 6.63
CA GLU A 53 -6.93 -9.16 5.87
C GLU A 53 -7.00 -7.93 6.79
N LEU A 54 -6.37 -6.84 6.35
CA LEU A 54 -6.59 -5.48 6.80
C LEU A 54 -7.58 -4.80 5.85
N ILE A 55 -8.65 -4.23 6.38
CA ILE A 55 -9.73 -3.61 5.64
C ILE A 55 -9.75 -2.12 5.96
N PHE A 56 -9.37 -1.29 4.98
CA PHE A 56 -9.46 0.16 5.08
C PHE A 56 -10.81 0.62 4.55
N LYS A 57 -11.58 1.27 5.41
CA LYS A 57 -12.93 1.77 5.11
C LYS A 57 -12.95 3.28 5.06
N ASN A 58 -13.50 3.84 4.00
CA ASN A 58 -13.84 5.25 3.92
C ASN A 58 -15.17 5.41 3.18
N LYS A 59 -15.72 6.62 3.14
CA LYS A 59 -16.98 6.91 2.46
C LYS A 59 -16.87 8.20 1.69
N ILE A 60 -17.34 8.21 0.45
CA ILE A 60 -17.64 9.46 -0.26
C ILE A 60 -19.07 9.85 0.09
N ILE A 61 -19.23 11.02 0.68
CA ILE A 61 -20.52 11.57 1.08
C ILE A 61 -20.78 12.90 0.39
N THR A 62 -22.04 13.18 0.08
CA THR A 62 -22.45 14.56 -0.21
C THR A 62 -22.39 15.40 1.04
N TYR A 63 -22.00 16.67 0.89
CA TYR A 63 -22.06 17.64 1.97
C TYR A 63 -22.81 18.88 1.56
N ASP A 64 -23.56 19.42 2.52
CA ASP A 64 -24.26 20.69 2.34
C ASP A 64 -23.30 21.84 2.65
N ASP A 65 -23.34 22.87 1.81
CA ASP A 65 -22.62 24.11 2.11
C ASP A 65 -23.38 24.81 3.24
N PRO A 66 -22.74 25.07 4.41
CA PRO A 66 -23.40 25.71 5.54
C PRO A 66 -23.91 27.13 5.24
N LYS A 67 -23.53 27.74 4.11
CA LYS A 67 -24.06 29.02 3.64
C LYS A 67 -25.39 28.90 2.89
N ASN A 68 -25.80 27.70 2.48
CA ASN A 68 -27.04 27.48 1.76
C ASN A 68 -28.17 27.13 2.73
N ILE A 69 -29.23 27.96 2.73
CA ILE A 69 -30.38 27.86 3.63
C ILE A 69 -31.31 26.68 3.28
N ILE A 70 -31.22 26.15 2.05
CA ILE A 70 -32.07 25.05 1.56
C ILE A 70 -31.18 23.92 1.03
N THR A 71 -31.31 22.73 1.61
CA THR A 71 -30.64 21.50 1.18
C THR A 71 -31.58 20.71 0.24
N ARG A 72 -31.31 20.72 -1.06
CA ARG A 72 -32.08 20.02 -2.11
C ARG A 72 -31.21 19.06 -2.92
N LYS A 73 -30.29 18.37 -2.26
CA LYS A 73 -29.38 17.44 -2.91
C LYS A 73 -29.66 16.02 -2.41
N ASP A 74 -29.71 15.07 -3.33
CA ASP A 74 -29.82 13.66 -3.00
C ASP A 74 -28.61 13.27 -2.11
N GLN A 75 -28.88 12.61 -0.99
CA GLN A 75 -27.86 12.11 -0.09
C GLN A 75 -27.18 10.90 -0.75
N LEU A 76 -26.00 11.12 -1.31
CA LEU A 76 -25.18 10.08 -1.90
C LEU A 76 -24.14 9.66 -0.87
N GLU A 77 -24.10 8.35 -0.60
CA GLU A 77 -23.07 7.71 0.21
C GLU A 77 -22.50 6.54 -0.59
N ILE A 78 -21.19 6.58 -0.85
CA ILE A 78 -20.46 5.50 -1.51
C ILE A 78 -19.43 4.98 -0.53
N GLU A 79 -19.62 3.73 -0.09
CA GLU A 79 -18.64 3.06 0.75
C GLU A 79 -17.44 2.61 -0.09
N ILE A 80 -16.25 2.94 0.40
CA ILE A 80 -14.96 2.53 -0.15
C ILE A 80 -14.37 1.50 0.78
N LEU A 81 -14.11 0.31 0.25
CA LEU A 81 -13.45 -0.78 0.95
C LEU A 81 -12.17 -1.17 0.19
N CYS A 82 -11.02 -0.99 0.82
CA CYS A 82 -9.75 -1.50 0.32
C CYS A 82 -9.24 -2.58 1.26
N LYS A 83 -9.24 -3.81 0.79
CA LYS A 83 -8.77 -4.97 1.54
C LYS A 83 -7.33 -5.27 1.18
N TYR A 84 -6.52 -5.66 2.15
CA TYR A 84 -5.12 -6.03 1.94
C TYR A 84 -4.83 -7.31 2.71
N GLN A 85 -4.16 -8.27 2.09
CA GLN A 85 -3.78 -9.52 2.75
C GLN A 85 -2.67 -9.30 3.76
N LYS A 86 -2.78 -9.95 4.92
CA LYS A 86 -1.76 -9.94 5.98
C LYS A 86 -0.57 -10.84 5.69
N ARG A 87 -0.78 -11.92 4.93
CA ARG A 87 0.25 -12.89 4.57
C ARG A 87 0.51 -12.80 3.08
N SER A 88 1.77 -12.65 2.70
CA SER A 88 2.16 -12.72 1.31
C SER A 88 3.61 -13.17 1.18
N ASN A 89 3.89 -13.96 0.14
CA ASN A 89 5.24 -14.39 -0.19
C ASN A 89 5.86 -13.34 -1.10
N VAL A 90 6.96 -12.74 -0.65
CA VAL A 90 7.73 -11.75 -1.42
C VAL A 90 8.98 -12.44 -1.94
N THR A 91 9.13 -12.50 -3.26
CA THR A 91 10.36 -12.95 -3.92
C THR A 91 11.04 -11.76 -4.56
N ILE A 92 12.32 -11.54 -4.25
CA ILE A 92 13.14 -10.55 -4.94
C ILE A 92 14.03 -11.30 -5.92
N GLU A 93 13.85 -10.96 -7.18
CA GLU A 93 14.58 -11.50 -8.29
C GLU A 93 15.84 -10.65 -8.56
N PHE A 94 16.99 -11.30 -8.76
CA PHE A 94 18.31 -10.64 -8.82
C PHE A 94 18.71 -10.34 -10.27
N GLU A 95 18.11 -9.29 -10.83
CA GLU A 95 18.65 -8.56 -11.98
C GLU A 95 18.77 -7.07 -11.60
N ALA A 96 20.00 -6.69 -11.22
CA ALA A 96 20.55 -5.32 -11.20
C ALA A 96 19.73 -4.19 -10.55
N HIS A 97 19.09 -4.41 -9.39
CA HIS A 97 18.24 -3.47 -8.64
C HIS A 97 16.83 -3.31 -9.22
N ARG A 98 15.84 -3.91 -8.54
CA ARG A 98 14.41 -3.78 -8.88
C ARG A 98 13.71 -2.72 -8.03
N PRO A 99 12.72 -2.00 -8.58
CA PRO A 99 11.87 -1.09 -7.81
C PRO A 99 11.09 -1.86 -6.72
N PRO A 100 10.51 -1.15 -5.73
CA PRO A 100 9.77 -1.76 -4.63
C PRO A 100 8.74 -2.79 -5.09
N ILE A 101 8.67 -3.92 -4.38
CA ILE A 101 7.79 -5.03 -4.76
C ILE A 101 6.36 -4.63 -4.46
N SER A 102 5.55 -4.63 -5.51
CA SER A 102 4.12 -4.35 -5.45
C SER A 102 3.34 -5.65 -5.41
N ILE A 103 2.70 -5.94 -4.29
CA ILE A 103 1.85 -7.13 -4.14
C ILE A 103 0.41 -6.71 -4.43
N SER A 104 -0.09 -7.07 -5.61
CA SER A 104 -1.47 -6.78 -6.01
C SER A 104 -2.23 -8.07 -6.31
N GLU A 105 -3.39 -8.26 -5.66
CA GLU A 105 -4.36 -9.29 -6.04
C GLU A 105 -5.65 -8.62 -6.51
N ARG A 106 -6.33 -9.19 -7.53
CA ARG A 106 -7.51 -8.54 -8.14
C ARG A 106 -8.60 -8.33 -7.09
N GLY A 107 -9.00 -7.07 -6.86
CA GLY A 107 -10.00 -6.69 -5.87
C GLY A 107 -9.44 -6.27 -4.50
N PHE A 108 -8.12 -6.30 -4.31
CA PHE A 108 -7.40 -5.92 -3.09
C PHE A 108 -6.49 -4.72 -3.36
N GLY A 109 -6.25 -3.91 -2.34
CA GLY A 109 -5.25 -2.84 -2.39
C GLY A 109 -3.83 -3.39 -2.41
N THR A 110 -2.88 -2.60 -2.92
CA THR A 110 -1.48 -3.03 -3.08
C THR A 110 -0.61 -2.56 -1.92
N PHE A 111 -0.08 -3.49 -1.12
CA PHE A 111 1.01 -3.17 -0.17
C PHE A 111 2.33 -3.26 -0.90
N ASN A 112 3.11 -2.18 -0.81
CA ASN A 112 4.44 -2.12 -1.39
C ASN A 112 5.46 -2.22 -0.27
N TYR A 113 6.36 -3.19 -0.38
CA TYR A 113 7.46 -3.36 0.54
C TYR A 113 8.78 -3.14 -0.20
N GLN A 114 9.73 -2.54 0.48
CA GLN A 114 11.08 -2.36 0.00
C GLN A 114 12.01 -3.20 0.87
N PHE A 115 12.72 -4.12 0.23
CA PHE A 115 13.76 -4.91 0.87
C PHE A 115 15.07 -4.56 0.19
N GLU A 116 16.04 -4.08 0.97
CA GLU A 116 17.29 -3.56 0.41
C GLU A 116 18.51 -3.83 1.27
N PHE A 117 19.66 -3.79 0.62
CA PHE A 117 20.96 -3.90 1.27
C PHE A 117 21.48 -2.53 1.72
N TYR A 118 22.18 -2.52 2.85
CA TYR A 118 22.68 -1.31 3.49
C TYR A 118 24.19 -1.39 3.71
N ALA A 119 24.84 -0.23 3.77
CA ALA A 119 26.27 -0.14 3.97
C ALA A 119 26.72 -0.57 5.38
N SER A 120 25.87 -0.38 6.38
CA SER A 120 26.21 -0.61 7.79
C SER A 120 24.99 -0.86 8.68
N GLN A 121 25.23 -1.32 9.90
CA GLN A 121 24.22 -1.70 10.92
C GLN A 121 23.24 -0.60 11.36
N ASN A 122 23.51 0.65 11.00
CA ASN A 122 22.65 1.79 11.29
C ASN A 122 21.52 1.97 10.25
N PHE A 123 21.55 1.21 9.15
CA PHE A 123 20.51 1.18 8.10
C PHE A 123 20.13 2.58 7.55
N GLN A 124 21.11 3.48 7.46
CA GLN A 124 20.90 4.84 6.94
C GLN A 124 21.16 4.93 5.44
N ASN A 125 22.24 4.28 4.98
CA ASN A 125 22.70 4.35 3.60
C ASN A 125 22.42 3.03 2.90
N MET A 126 21.36 3.02 2.09
CA MET A 126 21.07 1.95 1.15
C MET A 126 22.20 1.84 0.12
N ARG A 127 22.49 0.62 -0.35
CA ARG A 127 23.44 0.38 -1.43
C ARG A 127 22.91 0.98 -2.73
N ALA A 128 23.77 1.72 -3.42
CA ALA A 128 23.39 2.39 -4.65
C ALA A 128 23.04 1.35 -5.75
N PRO A 129 22.04 1.60 -6.60
CA PRO A 129 21.66 0.69 -7.68
C PRO A 129 22.86 0.27 -8.56
N GLU A 130 23.80 1.18 -8.78
CA GLU A 130 24.98 0.98 -9.63
C GLU A 130 26.04 0.09 -8.97
N SER A 131 25.91 -0.20 -7.67
CA SER A 131 26.84 -1.07 -6.93
C SER A 131 26.51 -2.55 -7.05
N TYR A 132 25.40 -2.90 -7.70
CA TYR A 132 25.01 -4.28 -7.93
C TYR A 132 25.71 -4.87 -9.16
N PRO A 133 26.11 -6.16 -9.15
CA PRO A 133 25.94 -7.12 -8.06
C PRO A 133 26.88 -6.84 -6.88
N LEU A 134 26.36 -6.99 -5.66
CA LEU A 134 27.15 -6.76 -4.45
C LEU A 134 28.13 -7.91 -4.22
N GLU A 135 29.41 -7.58 -4.08
CA GLU A 135 30.47 -8.54 -3.76
C GLU A 135 30.82 -8.51 -2.27
N TYR A 136 30.96 -9.70 -1.68
CA TYR A 136 31.31 -9.87 -0.27
C TYR A 136 32.35 -10.98 -0.11
N ASN A 137 33.26 -10.82 0.85
CA ASN A 137 34.18 -11.87 1.25
C ASN A 137 33.55 -12.74 2.33
N VAL A 138 34.04 -13.97 2.45
CA VAL A 138 33.61 -14.87 3.53
C VAL A 138 33.97 -14.26 4.88
N GLY A 139 32.96 -14.11 5.73
CA GLY A 139 33.07 -13.47 7.05
C GLY A 139 32.60 -12.01 7.09
N ASP A 140 32.36 -11.39 5.94
CA ASP A 140 31.77 -10.05 5.88
C ASP A 140 30.34 -10.06 6.43
N LYS A 141 29.97 -8.96 7.10
CA LYS A 141 28.60 -8.75 7.57
C LYS A 141 27.77 -8.10 6.48
N ILE A 142 26.64 -8.73 6.17
CA ILE A 142 25.65 -8.22 5.21
C ILE A 142 24.50 -7.59 6.00
N TYR A 143 24.19 -6.33 5.70
CA TYR A 143 23.10 -5.60 6.34
C TYR A 143 21.93 -5.50 5.36
N MET A 144 20.78 -6.04 5.74
CA MET A 144 19.55 -6.03 4.94
C MET A 144 18.39 -5.52 5.80
N LYS A 145 17.45 -4.81 5.19
CA LYS A 145 16.25 -4.31 5.87
C LYS A 145 15.04 -4.40 4.95
N ILE A 146 13.90 -4.80 5.51
CA ILE A 146 12.58 -4.73 4.89
C ILE A 146 11.75 -3.64 5.55
N GLU A 147 11.07 -2.80 4.76
CA GLU A 147 10.17 -1.77 5.26
C GLU A 147 8.98 -1.51 4.32
N PRO A 148 7.83 -1.05 4.84
CA PRO A 148 6.71 -0.69 4.00
C PRO A 148 6.98 0.66 3.33
N VAL A 149 6.73 0.76 2.02
CA VAL A 149 6.86 2.05 1.29
C VAL A 149 5.86 3.08 1.80
N THR A 150 4.68 2.63 2.24
CA THR A 150 3.67 3.48 2.86
C THR A 150 3.35 2.95 4.26
N PRO A 151 3.78 3.62 5.33
CA PRO A 151 3.52 3.17 6.69
C PRO A 151 2.03 3.27 7.00
N VAL A 152 1.51 2.25 7.68
CA VAL A 152 0.18 2.25 8.29
C VAL A 152 0.34 2.33 9.80
N LEU A 153 -0.52 3.12 10.46
CA LEU A 153 -0.49 3.25 11.92
C LEU A 153 -0.93 1.95 12.58
N ASN A 154 -0.31 1.62 13.72
CA ASN A 154 -0.61 0.42 14.51
C ASN A 154 -0.44 -0.90 13.74
N THR A 155 0.39 -0.92 12.70
CA THR A 155 0.76 -2.14 11.99
C THR A 155 2.26 -2.39 12.09
N GLU A 156 2.64 -3.64 12.22
CA GLU A 156 4.03 -4.11 12.27
C GLU A 156 4.26 -5.11 11.14
N ILE A 157 5.46 -5.11 10.56
CA ILE A 157 5.89 -6.17 9.64
C ILE A 157 6.52 -7.28 10.46
N PHE A 158 5.98 -8.48 10.29
CA PHE A 158 6.49 -9.69 10.90
C PHE A 158 7.14 -10.59 9.82
N LEU A 159 8.41 -10.94 9.99
CA LEU A 159 9.19 -11.69 9.00
C LEU A 159 9.18 -13.19 9.35
N GLU A 160 8.18 -13.92 8.84
CA GLU A 160 7.98 -15.35 9.12
C GLU A 160 9.15 -16.23 8.64
N SER A 161 9.63 -15.98 7.42
CA SER A 161 10.77 -16.70 6.84
C SER A 161 11.52 -15.86 5.82
N CYS A 162 12.83 -16.05 5.76
CA CYS A 162 13.70 -15.44 4.76
C CYS A 162 14.73 -16.48 4.32
N VAL A 163 14.89 -16.66 3.02
CA VAL A 163 15.67 -17.75 2.44
C VAL A 163 16.48 -17.22 1.26
N ALA A 164 17.75 -17.63 1.18
CA ALA A 164 18.60 -17.39 0.02
C ALA A 164 18.67 -18.62 -0.88
N THR A 165 18.61 -18.41 -2.19
CA THR A 165 18.80 -19.45 -3.21
C THR A 165 20.01 -19.10 -4.08
N PRO A 166 20.77 -20.09 -4.60
CA PRO A 166 21.92 -19.83 -5.48
C PRO A 166 21.57 -19.11 -6.78
N TYR A 167 20.34 -19.29 -7.22
CA TYR A 167 19.80 -18.69 -8.43
C TYR A 167 18.50 -17.98 -8.10
N ASP A 168 18.09 -17.16 -9.05
CA ASP A 168 16.84 -16.46 -9.02
C ASP A 168 15.64 -17.38 -9.31
N ASN A 169 15.41 -18.31 -8.39
CA ASN A 169 14.32 -19.27 -8.45
C ASN A 169 13.90 -19.61 -7.02
N PRO A 170 12.77 -19.08 -6.52
CA PRO A 170 12.28 -19.37 -5.17
C PRO A 170 11.91 -20.85 -4.96
N SER A 171 11.69 -21.61 -6.04
CA SER A 171 11.44 -23.06 -6.00
C SER A 171 12.73 -23.88 -6.18
N TYR A 172 13.91 -23.25 -6.10
CA TYR A 172 15.17 -23.97 -6.27
C TYR A 172 15.32 -25.04 -5.17
N PRO A 173 15.72 -26.28 -5.49
CA PRO A 173 15.74 -27.38 -4.52
C PRO A 173 16.68 -27.14 -3.32
N ILE A 174 17.73 -26.34 -3.52
CA ILE A 174 18.71 -26.01 -2.50
C ILE A 174 18.45 -24.59 -2.00
N SER A 175 18.18 -24.45 -0.72
CA SER A 175 17.90 -23.14 -0.15
C SER A 175 18.53 -23.01 1.23
N TYR A 176 18.94 -21.79 1.56
CA TYR A 176 19.68 -21.46 2.76
C TYR A 176 18.82 -20.53 3.62
N PRO A 177 18.20 -21.04 4.70
CA PRO A 177 17.34 -20.21 5.55
C PRO A 177 18.19 -19.18 6.31
N ILE A 178 17.84 -17.91 6.15
CA ILE A 178 18.38 -16.78 6.93
C ILE A 178 17.53 -16.57 8.18
N VAL A 179 16.20 -16.61 8.02
CA VAL A 179 15.22 -16.55 9.11
C VAL A 179 14.23 -17.70 8.92
N LYS A 180 13.89 -18.40 10.01
CA LYS A 180 12.92 -19.50 9.99
C LYS A 180 12.07 -19.46 11.25
N ASN A 181 10.75 -19.38 11.07
CA ASN A 181 9.77 -19.22 12.16
C ASN A 181 10.08 -17.97 13.00
N GLY A 182 10.43 -16.87 12.32
CA GLY A 182 10.71 -15.57 12.91
C GLY A 182 9.44 -14.79 13.12
#